data_AF-A0A9D8NZD2-F1
#
_entry.id   AF-A0A9D8NZD2-F1
#
_cell.length_a   1.000
_cell.length_b   1.000
_cell.length_c   1.000
_cell.angle_alpha   90.00
_cell.angle_beta   90.00
_cell.angle_gamma   90.00
#
_symmetry.space_group_name_H-M   'P 1'
#
loop_
_entity.id
_entity.type
_entity.pdbx_description
1 polymer ?
#
loop_
_entity_poly.entity_id
_entity_poly.type
_entity_poly.pdbx_seq_one_letter_code
_entity_poly.pdbx_strand_id
1 'polypeptide(L)' 'MLRSYQLHIVVPEPVTVRVGALGLCDFPAGRYVYTGSARRNLSARIRHHLAAEKGQRWHI' A
#
# COMPACT_ATOMS: atom_id res chain seq x y z
N MET A 1 -17.83 9.27 -11.49
CA MET A 1 -17.63 9.43 -10.03
C MET A 1 -16.25 8.91 -9.67
N LEU A 2 -15.36 9.74 -9.10
CA LEU A 2 -14.08 9.28 -8.57
C LEU A 2 -14.37 8.51 -7.27
N ARG A 3 -13.88 7.28 -7.15
CA ARG A 3 -13.93 6.52 -5.90
C ARG A 3 -12.51 6.36 -5.38
N SER A 4 -12.34 6.49 -4.07
CA SER A 4 -11.06 6.26 -3.39
C SER A 4 -11.18 5.03 -2.51
N TYR A 5 -10.04 4.46 -2.15
CA TYR A 5 -9.94 3.36 -1.20
C TYR A 5 -8.75 3.62 -0.28
N GLN A 6 -8.81 3.01 0.91
CA GLN A 6 -7.78 3.13 1.92
C GLN A 6 -7.28 1.74 2.30
N LEU A 7 -5.97 1.62 2.48
CA LEU A 7 -5.36 0.48 3.14
C LEU A 7 -4.87 0.91 4.50
N HIS A 8 -5.26 0.15 5.51
CA HIS A 8 -4.84 0.36 6.88
C HIS A 8 -3.70 -0.59 7.17
N ILE A 9 -2.51 -0.03 7.36
CA ILE A 9 -1.28 -0.78 7.58
C ILE A 9 -0.87 -0.55 9.02
N VAL A 10 -0.61 -1.62 9.76
CA VAL A 10 -0.08 -1.56 11.13
C VAL A 10 1.37 -1.99 11.07
N VAL A 11 2.25 -1.12 11.54
CA VAL A 11 3.66 -1.39 11.74
C VAL A 11 3.84 -1.58 13.24
N PRO A 12 3.92 -2.82 13.75
CA PRO A 12 3.95 -3.08 15.19
C PRO A 12 5.27 -2.63 15.83
N GLU A 13 6.36 -2.63 15.05
CA GLU A 13 7.71 -2.29 15.48
C GLU A 13 8.40 -1.45 14.39
N PRO A 14 9.32 -0.53 14.73
CA PRO A 14 10.00 0.28 13.73
C PRO A 14 10.71 -0.60 12.69
N VAL A 15 10.61 -0.22 11.41
CA VAL A 15 11.22 -0.97 10.30
C VAL A 15 11.86 -0.04 9.29
N THR A 16 13.04 -0.41 8.81
CA THR A 16 13.70 0.25 7.68
C THR A 16 13.46 -0.54 6.42
N VAL A 17 12.88 0.07 5.39
CA VAL A 17 12.53 -0.59 4.13
C VAL A 17 13.19 0.14 2.96
N ARG A 18 13.69 -0.61 1.97
CA ARG A 18 14.15 -0.03 0.70
C ARG A 18 12.96 0.33 -0.18
N VAL A 19 12.72 1.63 -0.39
CA VAL A 19 11.63 2.18 -1.19
C VAL A 19 12.18 2.70 -2.52
N GLY A 20 12.24 1.83 -3.54
CA GLY A 20 12.59 2.19 -4.92
C GLY A 20 13.78 3.16 -5.02
N ALA A 21 13.55 4.28 -5.72
CA ALA A 21 14.55 5.35 -5.87
C ALA A 21 14.73 6.24 -4.63
N LEU A 22 13.83 6.18 -3.64
CA LEU A 22 13.95 6.92 -2.37
C LEU A 22 14.99 6.31 -1.42
N GLY A 23 15.46 5.09 -1.71
CA GLY A 23 16.49 4.44 -0.91
C GLY A 23 15.92 3.81 0.36
N LEU A 24 16.68 3.84 1.45
CA LEU A 24 16.21 3.32 2.74
C LEU A 24 15.34 4.36 3.43
N CYS A 25 14.16 3.93 3.87
CA CYS A 25 13.23 4.77 4.61
C CYS A 25 12.87 4.11 5.94
N ASP A 26 12.87 4.89 7.00
CA ASP A 26 12.46 4.45 8.33
C ASP A 26 10.96 4.64 8.51
N PHE A 27 10.30 3.61 8.99
CA PHE A 27 8.88 3.62 9.37
C PHE A 27 8.80 3.33 10.86
N PRO A 28 8.57 4.34 11.71
CA PRO A 28 8.27 4.14 13.12
C PRO A 28 7.09 3.19 13.33
N ALA A 29 7.03 2.54 14.51
CA ALA A 29 5.84 1.80 14.89
C ALA A 29 4.61 2.72 14.88
N GLY A 30 3.50 2.23 14.31
CA GLY A 30 2.30 3.04 14.18
C GLY A 30 1.32 2.53 13.14
N ARG A 31 0.26 3.33 12.96
CA ARG A 31 -0.78 3.10 11.95
C ARG A 31 -0.55 4.01 10.77
N TYR A 32 -0.46 3.41 9.59
CA TYR A 32 -0.29 4.09 8.32
C TYR A 32 -1.54 3.89 7.47
N VAL A 33 -1.88 4.91 6.69
CA VAL A 33 -3.00 4.84 5.75
C VAL A 33 -2.49 5.19 4.36
N TYR A 34 -2.53 4.21 3.46
CA TYR A 34 -2.35 4.48 2.03
C TYR A 34 -3.71 4.84 1.44
N THR A 35 -3.80 6.01 0.78
CA THR A 35 -5.02 6.45 0.10
C THR A 35 -4.82 6.42 -1.40
N GLY A 36 -5.52 5.52 -2.09
CA GLY A 36 -5.49 5.39 -3.54
C GLY A 36 -6.79 5.87 -4.18
N SER A 37 -6.70 6.47 -5.36
CA SER A 37 -7.87 6.73 -6.20
C SER A 37 -8.06 5.63 -7.25
N ALA A 38 -9.31 5.31 -7.56
CA ALA A 38 -9.70 4.36 -8.58
C ALA A 38 -10.78 4.97 -9.47
N ARG A 39 -10.35 5.68 -10.51
CA ARG A 39 -11.27 6.29 -11.50
C ARG A 39 -12.01 5.23 -12.34
N ARG A 40 -11.37 4.06 -12.56
CA ARG A 40 -11.93 2.84 -13.16
C ARG A 40 -11.36 1.62 -12.42
N ASN A 41 -12.10 0.50 -12.41
CA ASN A 41 -11.65 -0.80 -11.90
C ASN A 41 -11.32 -0.86 -10.39
N LEU A 42 -12.09 -0.17 -9.54
CA LEU A 42 -11.97 -0.24 -8.07
C LEU A 42 -11.95 -1.69 -7.56
N SER A 43 -12.86 -2.54 -8.03
CA SER A 43 -12.95 -3.94 -7.61
C SER A 43 -11.71 -4.75 -7.96
N ALA A 44 -11.07 -4.47 -9.11
CA ALA A 44 -9.82 -5.14 -9.49
C ALA A 44 -8.66 -4.69 -8.59
N ARG A 45 -8.60 -3.41 -8.22
CA ARG A 45 -7.61 -2.90 -7.25
C ARG A 45 -7.81 -3.51 -5.87
N ILE A 46 -9.04 -3.55 -5.36
CA ILE A 46 -9.34 -4.20 -4.08
C ILE A 46 -8.93 -5.68 -4.12
N ARG A 47 -9.26 -6.41 -5.21
CA ARG A 47 -8.86 -7.81 -5.37
C ARG A 47 -7.34 -7.99 -5.39
N HIS A 48 -6.60 -7.09 -6.04
CA HIS A 48 -5.14 -7.10 -6.02
C HIS A 48 -4.58 -6.90 -4.61
N HIS A 49 -5.19 -6.02 -3.80
CA HIS A 49 -4.80 -5.81 -2.41
C HIS A 49 -5.03 -7.04 -1.53
N LEU A 50 -6.13 -7.74 -1.77
CA LEU A 50 -6.53 -8.94 -1.02
C LEU A 50 -5.84 -10.23 -1.49
N ALA A 51 -5.22 -10.24 -2.66
CA ALA A 51 -4.53 -11.42 -3.18
C ALA A 51 -3.27 -11.72 -2.35
N ALA A 52 -3.21 -12.94 -1.80
CA ALA A 52 -2.09 -13.43 -0.99
C ALA A 52 -0.81 -13.64 -1.84
N GLU A 53 -0.99 -14.16 -3.05
CA GLU A 53 0.08 -14.31 -4.04
C GLU A 53 -0.13 -13.32 -5.17
N LYS A 54 0.79 -12.37 -5.28
CA LYS A 54 0.83 -11.40 -6.37
C LYS A 54 2.28 -11.15 -6.75
N GLY A 55 2.55 -11.04 -8.05
CA GLY A 55 3.87 -10.66 -8.50
C GLY A 55 4.28 -9.34 -7.86
N GLN A 56 5.47 -9.29 -7.26
CA GLN A 56 6.00 -8.09 -6.60
C GLN A 56 6.06 -6.96 -7.63
N ARG A 57 5.12 -6.02 -7.54
CA ARG A 57 5.19 -4.74 -8.25
C ARG A 57 5.27 -3.65 -7.21
N TRP A 58 6.02 -2.60 -7.52
CA TRP A 58 6.31 -1.48 -6.62
C TRP A 58 5.09 -0.58 -6.32
N HIS A 59 3.92 -0.90 -6.87
CA HIS A 59 2.68 -0.27 -6.51
C HIS A 59 2.04 -1.07 -5.39
N ILE A 60 1.74 -0.40 -4.27
CA ILE A 60 0.67 -0.80 -3.38
C ILE A 60 -0.60 -0.87 -4.24
#